data_AF-A0A818CXX7-F1
#
_entry.id   AF-A0A818CXX7-F1
#
_cell.length_a   1.000
_cell.length_b   1.000
_cell.length_c   1.000
_cell.angle_alpha   90.00
_cell.angle_beta   90.00
_cell.angle_gamma   90.00
#
_symmetry.space_group_name_H-M   'P 1'
#
loop_
_entity.id
_entity.type
_entity.pdbx_description
1 polymer ?
#
loop_
_entity_poly.entity_id
_entity_poly.type
_entity_poly.pdbx_seq_one_letter_code
_entity_poly.pdbx_strand_id
1 'polypeptide(L)'
;MGALSIKKFNPAKYDNIIRSYRCKKNYEKSSGTMKSAAILIMFKRSVPKYGVYYTKYVGDGDSKTFSVRSKIVPYPVHNILRLQMTLAFTIRKSKHDLDLLFNGSWGIFWHKCSTNDDPHHDYCSIDWCGYLKFVRDKTPYDHTLHALSRPVLDAIKPVFKNLCSRKSL
;
A
#
# COMPACT_ATOMS: atom_id res chain seq x y z
N MET A 1 -16.19 -7.06 21.59
CA MET A 1 -15.58 -6.78 22.91
C MET A 1 -14.21 -7.44 22.95
N GLY A 2 -13.15 -6.70 23.28
CA GLY A 2 -11.79 -7.24 23.35
C GLY A 2 -11.55 -8.12 24.57
N ALA A 3 -10.52 -8.97 24.54
CA ALA A 3 -10.19 -9.92 25.62
C ALA A 3 -10.00 -9.26 27.01
N LEU A 4 -9.54 -8.00 27.05
CA LEU A 4 -9.40 -7.21 28.27
C LEU A 4 -10.74 -6.84 28.92
N SER A 5 -11.81 -6.68 28.13
CA SER A 5 -13.16 -6.47 28.68
C SER A 5 -13.70 -7.75 29.33
N ILE A 6 -13.42 -8.93 28.77
CA ILE A 6 -13.90 -10.21 29.31
C ILE A 6 -13.26 -10.51 30.68
N LYS A 7 -11.97 -10.18 30.86
CA LYS A 7 -11.27 -10.32 32.15
C LYS A 7 -11.98 -9.56 33.29
N LYS A 8 -12.55 -8.39 32.98
CA LYS A 8 -13.20 -7.52 33.97
C LYS A 8 -14.63 -7.94 34.30
N PHE A 9 -15.39 -8.41 33.30
CA PHE A 9 -16.82 -8.74 33.46
C PHE A 9 -17.10 -10.22 33.71
N ASN A 10 -16.19 -11.14 33.35
CA ASN A 10 -16.34 -12.57 33.59
C ASN A 10 -14.96 -13.27 33.71
N PRO A 11 -14.34 -13.23 34.90
CA PRO A 11 -13.01 -13.79 35.14
C PRO A 11 -12.91 -15.29 34.88
N ALA A 12 -13.92 -16.07 35.28
CA ALA A 12 -13.95 -17.52 35.07
C ALA A 12 -13.94 -17.89 33.58
N LYS A 13 -14.68 -17.13 32.75
CA LYS A 13 -14.66 -17.30 31.30
C LYS A 13 -13.30 -16.92 30.70
N TYR A 14 -12.68 -15.85 31.21
CA TYR A 14 -11.35 -15.45 30.77
C TYR A 14 -10.30 -16.53 31.08
N ASP A 15 -10.31 -17.11 32.28
CA ASP A 15 -9.35 -18.14 32.68
C ASP A 15 -9.50 -19.43 31.86
N ASN A 16 -10.73 -19.82 31.52
CA ASN A 16 -10.98 -20.96 30.64
C ASN A 16 -10.45 -20.71 29.21
N ILE A 17 -10.62 -19.49 28.69
CA ILE A 17 -10.04 -19.09 27.39
C ILE A 17 -8.51 -19.18 27.44
N ILE A 18 -7.87 -18.65 28.49
CA ILE A 18 -6.41 -18.71 28.60
C ILE A 18 -5.90 -20.15 28.73
N ARG A 19 -6.57 -21.00 29.53
CA ARG A 19 -6.19 -22.42 29.70
C ARG A 19 -6.34 -23.24 28.41
N SER A 20 -7.37 -22.96 27.62
CA SER A 20 -7.61 -23.66 26.35
C SER A 20 -6.83 -23.06 25.17
N TYR A 21 -6.30 -21.84 25.31
CA TYR A 21 -5.60 -21.14 24.24
C TYR A 21 -4.20 -21.70 23.99
N ARG A 22 -4.02 -22.33 22.82
CA ARG A 22 -2.69 -22.62 22.28
C ARG A 22 -2.18 -21.44 21.47
N CYS A 23 -1.16 -20.77 22.00
CA CYS A 23 -0.51 -19.66 21.32
C CYS A 23 0.12 -20.12 20.00
N LYS A 24 -0.25 -19.48 18.88
CA LYS A 24 0.36 -19.68 17.55
C LYS A 24 1.37 -18.58 17.19
N LYS A 25 1.98 -17.95 18.20
CA LYS A 25 2.95 -16.88 18.00
C LYS A 25 4.12 -17.40 17.16
N ASN A 26 4.35 -16.78 16.02
CA ASN A 26 5.43 -17.10 15.09
C ASN A 26 6.47 -15.97 14.97
N TYR A 27 6.36 -14.95 15.83
CA TYR A 27 7.22 -13.78 15.82
C TYR A 27 7.39 -13.21 17.22
N GLU A 28 8.62 -12.95 17.64
CA GLU A 28 8.93 -12.60 19.03
C GLU A 28 8.96 -11.12 19.34
N LYS A 29 9.28 -10.28 18.35
CA LYS A 29 9.39 -8.83 18.54
C LYS A 29 8.02 -8.16 18.50
N SER A 30 8.00 -6.83 18.61
CA SER A 30 6.75 -6.06 18.63
C SER A 30 5.93 -6.25 17.35
N SER A 31 4.60 -6.20 17.48
CA SER A 31 3.67 -6.33 16.35
C SER A 31 3.97 -5.36 15.21
N GLY A 32 4.39 -4.13 15.53
CA GLY A 32 4.78 -3.12 14.55
C GLY A 32 6.05 -3.45 13.73
N THR A 33 6.85 -4.43 14.16
CA THR A 33 8.05 -4.88 13.42
C THR A 33 7.81 -6.16 12.62
N MET A 34 6.68 -6.83 12.84
CA MET A 34 6.34 -8.10 12.21
C MET A 34 6.26 -7.99 10.69
N LYS A 35 5.64 -6.92 10.16
CA LYS A 35 5.54 -6.67 8.71
C LYS A 35 6.92 -6.47 8.08
N SER A 36 7.76 -5.62 8.67
CA SER A 36 9.11 -5.36 8.16
C SER A 36 9.96 -6.63 8.16
N ALA A 37 9.86 -7.45 9.21
CA ALA A 37 10.55 -8.72 9.29
C ALA A 37 10.03 -9.74 8.26
N ALA A 38 8.71 -9.82 8.05
CA ALA A 38 8.11 -10.71 7.06
C ALA A 38 8.57 -10.36 5.64
N ILE A 39 8.56 -9.08 5.26
CA ILE A 39 9.03 -8.61 3.94
C ILE A 39 10.50 -9.00 3.74
N LEU A 40 11.35 -8.75 4.75
CA LEU A 40 12.77 -9.11 4.70
C LEU A 40 12.96 -10.61 4.44
N ILE A 41 12.22 -11.46 5.16
CA ILE A 41 12.28 -12.91 5.00
C ILE A 41 11.79 -13.33 3.61
N MET A 42 10.67 -12.77 3.14
CA MET A 42 10.12 -13.10 1.82
C MET A 42 11.08 -12.75 0.69
N PHE A 43 11.69 -11.55 0.74
CA PHE A 43 12.64 -11.10 -0.27
C PHE A 43 13.90 -11.96 -0.23
N LYS A 44 14.49 -12.21 0.95
CA LYS A 44 15.66 -13.09 1.06
C LYS A 44 15.40 -14.51 0.54
N ARG A 45 14.18 -15.02 0.65
CA ARG A 45 13.80 -16.36 0.18
C ARG A 45 13.58 -16.44 -1.33
N SER A 46 13.20 -15.37 -2.01
CA SER A 46 12.84 -15.47 -3.44
C SER A 46 14.06 -15.71 -4.34
N VAL A 47 15.22 -15.17 -4.00
CA VAL A 47 16.46 -15.37 -4.78
C VAL A 47 16.88 -16.84 -4.79
N PRO A 48 17.14 -17.51 -3.65
CA PRO A 48 17.55 -18.91 -3.67
C PRO A 48 16.42 -19.86 -4.10
N LYS A 49 15.15 -19.52 -3.88
CA LYS A 49 14.04 -20.43 -4.18
C LYS A 49 13.54 -20.35 -5.63
N TYR A 50 13.58 -19.15 -6.21
CA TYR A 50 12.96 -18.89 -7.52
C TYR A 50 13.89 -18.14 -8.49
N GLY A 51 15.07 -17.68 -8.05
CA GLY A 51 15.99 -16.92 -8.90
C GLY A 51 15.50 -15.51 -9.24
N VAL A 52 14.54 -14.94 -8.49
CA VAL A 52 13.92 -13.64 -8.81
C VAL A 52 14.12 -12.59 -7.73
N TYR A 53 14.19 -11.33 -8.20
CA TYR A 53 14.21 -10.13 -7.37
C TYR A 53 12.89 -9.38 -7.49
N TYR A 54 12.25 -9.07 -6.36
CA TYR A 54 11.17 -8.10 -6.32
C TYR A 54 11.70 -6.70 -6.59
N THR A 55 11.06 -5.94 -7.48
CA THR A 55 11.50 -4.58 -7.87
C THR A 55 10.66 -3.46 -7.23
N LYS A 56 9.38 -3.74 -6.96
CA LYS A 56 8.40 -2.81 -6.39
C LYS A 56 7.63 -3.50 -5.26
N TYR A 57 7.39 -2.79 -4.17
CA TYR A 57 6.56 -3.24 -3.05
C TYR A 57 5.33 -2.34 -2.91
N VAL A 58 4.14 -2.96 -2.87
CA VAL A 58 2.87 -2.29 -2.62
C VAL A 58 2.39 -2.70 -1.23
N GLY A 59 2.18 -1.73 -0.34
CA GLY A 59 1.73 -2.01 1.02
C GLY A 59 1.03 -0.81 1.65
N ASP A 60 0.62 -0.99 2.90
CA ASP A 60 -0.15 -0.05 3.72
C ASP A 60 0.65 1.17 4.21
N GLY A 61 1.93 1.29 3.81
CA GLY A 61 2.70 2.51 3.98
C GLY A 61 3.21 2.77 5.41
N ASP A 62 3.20 1.78 6.30
CA ASP A 62 3.79 1.90 7.63
C ASP A 62 5.31 2.22 7.51
N SER A 63 5.73 3.36 8.07
CA SER A 63 7.04 3.97 7.86
C SER A 63 8.20 3.07 8.30
N LYS A 64 7.96 2.13 9.22
CA LYS A 64 8.98 1.20 9.73
C LYS A 64 9.36 0.09 8.73
N THR A 65 8.54 -0.18 7.72
CA THR A 65 8.93 -1.13 6.64
C THR A 65 9.98 -0.53 5.70
N PHE A 66 10.01 0.79 5.58
CA PHE A 66 10.94 1.53 4.73
C PHE A 66 12.40 1.43 5.23
N SER A 67 12.62 1.61 6.54
CA SER A 67 13.98 1.67 7.13
C SER A 67 14.70 0.32 7.19
N VAL A 68 13.97 -0.80 7.16
CA VAL A 68 14.56 -2.15 7.22
C VAL A 68 15.14 -2.56 5.85
N ARG A 69 14.68 -1.94 4.77
CA ARG A 69 14.94 -2.34 3.39
C ARG A 69 16.30 -1.90 2.85
N SER A 70 16.84 -0.77 3.29
CA SER A 70 18.19 -0.32 2.90
C SER A 70 19.30 -1.28 3.33
N LYS A 71 18.97 -2.28 4.15
CA LYS A 71 19.89 -3.27 4.71
C LYS A 71 19.86 -4.63 3.99
N ILE A 72 19.11 -4.78 2.89
CA ILE A 72 18.97 -6.06 2.17
C ILE A 72 19.95 -6.13 1.00
N VAL A 73 21.12 -6.70 1.21
CA VAL A 73 21.99 -7.17 0.11
C VAL A 73 21.44 -8.51 -0.39
N PRO A 74 21.39 -8.81 -1.71
CA PRO A 74 21.87 -8.05 -2.87
C PRO A 74 20.76 -7.28 -3.60
N TYR A 75 19.72 -6.84 -2.89
CA TYR A 75 18.57 -6.19 -3.49
C TYR A 75 18.89 -4.73 -3.85
N PRO A 76 18.77 -4.31 -5.12
CA PRO A 76 18.95 -2.90 -5.49
C PRO A 76 17.87 -2.04 -4.82
N VAL A 77 18.16 -0.78 -4.57
CA VAL A 77 17.23 0.15 -3.89
C VAL A 77 15.88 0.16 -4.61
N HIS A 78 14.86 -0.44 -3.98
CA HIS A 78 13.54 -0.55 -4.60
C HIS A 78 12.72 0.73 -4.48
N ASN A 79 11.73 0.89 -5.35
CA ASN A 79 10.69 1.91 -5.18
C ASN A 79 9.52 1.28 -4.41
N ILE A 80 9.24 1.80 -3.20
CA ILE A 80 7.98 1.46 -2.48
C ILE A 80 6.90 2.35 -3.03
N LEU A 81 5.80 1.74 -3.46
CA LEU A 81 4.63 2.46 -3.87
C LEU A 81 3.61 2.52 -2.72
N ARG A 82 3.37 3.73 -2.22
CA ARG A 82 2.45 3.97 -1.10
C ARG A 82 1.07 4.41 -1.62
N LEU A 83 0.20 3.46 -1.95
CA LEU A 83 -1.17 3.77 -2.42
C LEU A 83 -2.04 4.40 -1.31
N GLN A 84 -1.93 3.89 -0.08
CA GLN A 84 -2.79 4.33 1.04
C GLN A 84 -2.54 5.79 1.45
N MET A 85 -1.28 6.24 1.46
CA MET A 85 -0.95 7.62 1.85
C MET A 85 -1.61 8.63 0.92
N THR A 86 -1.64 8.31 -0.38
CA THR A 86 -2.27 9.14 -1.40
C THR A 86 -3.79 9.16 -1.24
N LEU A 87 -4.43 8.02 -0.99
CA LEU A 87 -5.88 7.95 -0.78
C LEU A 87 -6.33 8.72 0.47
N ALA A 88 -5.60 8.56 1.59
CA ALA A 88 -5.90 9.28 2.83
C ALA A 88 -5.74 10.80 2.68
N PHE A 89 -4.76 11.24 1.88
CA PHE A 89 -4.59 12.64 1.53
C PHE A 89 -5.76 13.17 0.68
N THR A 90 -6.19 12.41 -0.34
CA THR A 90 -7.37 12.75 -1.16
C THR A 90 -8.62 12.91 -0.30
N ILE A 91 -8.88 11.97 0.62
CA ILE A 91 -10.03 12.04 1.55
C ILE A 91 -9.97 13.32 2.40
N ARG A 92 -8.80 13.64 2.96
CA ARG A 92 -8.65 14.85 3.80
C ARG A 92 -8.82 16.15 3.02
N LYS A 93 -8.47 16.19 1.73
CA LYS A 93 -8.65 17.36 0.86
C LYS A 93 -10.08 17.53 0.35
N SER A 94 -10.82 16.43 0.22
CA SER A 94 -12.11 16.40 -0.48
C SER A 94 -13.30 16.30 0.48
N LYS A 95 -13.17 16.82 1.72
CA LYS A 95 -14.14 16.63 2.81
C LYS A 95 -15.60 16.92 2.45
N HIS A 96 -15.83 17.84 1.52
CA HIS A 96 -17.14 18.30 1.10
C HIS A 96 -17.33 18.25 -0.41
N ASP A 97 -16.47 17.52 -1.13
CA ASP A 97 -16.46 17.47 -2.59
C ASP A 97 -16.31 16.01 -3.06
N LEU A 98 -17.45 15.41 -3.40
CA LEU A 98 -17.51 14.01 -3.84
C LEU A 98 -16.89 13.81 -5.23
N ASP A 99 -16.92 14.83 -6.09
CA ASP A 99 -16.29 14.76 -7.41
C ASP A 99 -14.78 14.77 -7.28
N LEU A 100 -14.24 15.66 -6.44
CA LEU A 100 -12.82 15.69 -6.11
C LEU A 100 -12.37 14.40 -5.42
N LEU A 101 -13.19 13.85 -4.52
CA LEU A 101 -12.90 12.58 -3.86
C LEU A 101 -12.87 11.42 -4.87
N PHE A 102 -13.86 11.35 -5.75
CA PHE A 102 -13.96 10.32 -6.79
C PHE A 102 -12.80 10.42 -7.78
N ASN A 103 -12.60 11.59 -8.38
CA ASN A 103 -11.55 11.84 -9.36
C ASN A 103 -10.16 11.68 -8.74
N GLY A 104 -9.93 12.21 -7.54
CA GLY A 104 -8.66 12.04 -6.84
C GLY A 104 -8.38 10.57 -6.48
N SER A 105 -9.40 9.78 -6.16
CA SER A 105 -9.24 8.36 -5.87
C SER A 105 -8.91 7.55 -7.12
N TRP A 106 -9.66 7.74 -8.21
CA TRP A 106 -9.40 7.06 -9.48
C TRP A 106 -8.13 7.56 -10.18
N GLY A 107 -7.78 8.83 -10.01
CA GLY A 107 -6.53 9.40 -10.50
C GLY A 107 -5.29 8.71 -9.93
N ILE A 108 -5.36 8.14 -8.72
CA ILE A 108 -4.28 7.30 -8.16
C ILE A 108 -4.12 6.03 -8.99
N PHE A 109 -5.22 5.31 -9.24
CA PHE A 109 -5.19 4.06 -10.01
C PHE A 109 -4.66 4.32 -11.43
N TRP A 110 -5.20 5.33 -12.11
CA TRP A 110 -4.82 5.66 -13.47
C TRP A 110 -3.37 6.13 -13.57
N HIS A 111 -2.87 6.92 -12.61
CA HIS A 111 -1.43 7.24 -12.55
C HIS A 111 -0.52 6.01 -12.48
N LYS A 112 -0.98 4.93 -11.84
CA LYS A 112 -0.21 3.68 -11.76
C LYS A 112 -0.36 2.82 -13.00
N CYS A 113 -1.41 3.04 -13.78
CA CYS A 113 -1.64 2.40 -15.07
C CYS A 113 -0.91 3.11 -16.21
N SER A 114 -0.65 4.41 -16.08
CA SER A 114 -0.01 5.23 -17.12
C SER A 114 1.40 4.76 -17.46
N THR A 115 1.68 4.73 -18.76
CA THR A 115 3.02 4.50 -19.31
C THR A 115 3.41 5.67 -20.21
N ASN A 116 4.66 5.68 -20.71
CA ASN A 116 5.08 6.72 -21.65
C ASN A 116 4.34 6.60 -22.99
N ASP A 117 4.00 5.37 -23.41
CA ASP A 117 3.28 5.10 -24.66
C ASP A 117 1.76 5.26 -24.50
N ASP A 118 1.25 5.13 -23.28
CA ASP A 118 -0.19 5.16 -22.96
C ASP A 118 -0.47 5.97 -21.67
N PRO A 119 -0.38 7.32 -21.75
CA PRO A 119 -0.50 8.19 -20.59
C PRO A 119 -1.96 8.48 -20.21
N HIS A 120 -2.39 8.03 -19.02
CA HIS A 120 -3.74 8.24 -18.50
C HIS A 120 -3.76 9.30 -17.38
N HIS A 121 -4.16 10.54 -17.70
CA HIS A 121 -4.12 11.66 -16.73
C HIS A 121 -5.41 12.48 -16.64
N ASP A 122 -6.52 11.98 -17.18
CA ASP A 122 -7.82 12.70 -17.23
C ASP A 122 -8.38 13.06 -15.84
N TYR A 123 -8.01 12.29 -14.81
CA TYR A 123 -8.47 12.49 -13.44
C TYR A 123 -7.51 13.34 -12.58
N CYS A 124 -6.47 13.91 -13.19
CA CYS A 124 -5.38 14.55 -12.47
C CYS A 124 -5.48 16.07 -12.52
N SER A 125 -4.89 16.75 -11.52
CA SER A 125 -4.67 18.19 -11.56
C SER A 125 -3.19 18.51 -11.72
N ILE A 126 -2.91 19.67 -12.31
CA ILE A 126 -1.54 20.14 -12.53
C ILE A 126 -0.77 20.39 -11.23
N ASP A 127 -1.46 20.59 -10.10
CA ASP A 127 -0.82 20.87 -8.81
C ASP A 127 0.12 19.74 -8.38
N TRP A 128 -0.28 18.50 -8.65
CA TRP A 128 0.41 17.30 -8.14
C TRP A 128 0.86 16.33 -9.25
N CYS A 129 0.30 16.40 -10.45
CA CYS A 129 0.68 15.51 -11.55
C CYS A 129 1.95 16.00 -12.28
N GLY A 130 3.02 15.22 -12.19
CA GLY A 130 4.27 15.53 -12.90
C GLY A 130 4.12 15.47 -14.43
N TYR A 131 3.27 14.58 -14.96
CA TYR A 131 3.02 14.50 -16.40
C TYR A 131 2.33 15.75 -16.94
N LEU A 132 1.30 16.26 -16.26
CA LEU A 132 0.63 17.50 -16.67
C LEU A 132 1.58 18.71 -16.58
N LYS A 133 2.48 18.74 -15.57
CA LYS A 133 3.56 19.74 -15.51
C LYS A 133 4.53 19.61 -16.68
N PHE A 134 4.91 18.39 -17.08
CA PHE A 134 5.69 18.16 -18.29
C PHE A 134 4.98 18.68 -19.54
N VAL A 135 3.70 18.37 -19.72
CA VAL A 135 2.94 18.83 -20.90
C VAL A 135 2.95 20.36 -20.99
N ARG A 136 2.78 21.05 -19.85
CA ARG A 136 2.82 22.52 -19.73
C ARG A 136 4.23 23.10 -19.92
N ASP A 137 5.19 22.64 -19.14
CA ASP A 137 6.51 23.27 -18.97
C ASP A 137 7.62 22.65 -19.84
N LYS A 138 7.31 21.57 -20.55
CA LYS A 138 8.26 20.77 -21.35
C LYS A 138 9.42 20.20 -20.52
N THR A 139 9.18 19.89 -19.25
CA THR A 139 10.16 19.28 -18.34
C THR A 139 10.22 17.76 -18.53
N PRO A 140 11.40 17.11 -18.52
CA PRO A 140 11.48 15.65 -18.68
C PRO A 140 10.61 14.88 -17.67
N TYR A 141 9.83 13.91 -18.16
CA TYR A 141 8.99 13.06 -17.32
C TYR A 141 9.04 11.61 -17.81
N ASP A 142 9.14 10.67 -16.87
CA ASP A 142 9.18 9.24 -17.15
C ASP A 142 8.26 8.47 -16.19
N HIS A 143 7.31 7.72 -16.75
CA HIS A 143 6.37 6.89 -16.00
C HIS A 143 7.00 5.64 -15.37
N THR A 144 8.19 5.20 -15.81
CA THR A 144 8.80 3.92 -15.36
C THR A 144 8.99 3.85 -13.83
N LEU A 145 9.24 5.00 -13.20
CA LEU A 145 9.45 5.13 -11.75
C LEU A 145 8.19 4.82 -10.93
N HIS A 146 7.00 5.05 -11.50
CA HIS A 146 5.74 5.05 -10.75
C HIS A 146 4.71 4.05 -11.25
N ALA A 147 4.80 3.59 -12.50
CA ALA A 147 3.88 2.63 -13.08
C ALA A 147 3.91 1.27 -12.34
N LEU A 148 2.77 0.60 -12.23
CA LEU A 148 2.67 -0.77 -11.74
C LEU A 148 2.54 -1.73 -12.92
N SER A 149 2.97 -2.99 -12.73
CA SER A 149 2.76 -4.01 -13.75
C SER A 149 1.28 -4.34 -13.90
N ARG A 150 0.88 -4.76 -15.10
CA ARG A 150 -0.50 -5.10 -15.40
C ARG A 150 -1.12 -6.13 -14.45
N PRO A 151 -0.43 -7.24 -14.08
CA PRO A 151 -0.98 -8.20 -13.12
C PRO A 151 -1.29 -7.60 -11.75
N VAL A 152 -0.47 -6.65 -11.28
CA VAL A 152 -0.72 -5.95 -10.00
C VAL A 152 -1.93 -5.03 -10.14
N LEU A 153 -2.04 -4.29 -11.25
CA LEU A 153 -3.17 -3.42 -11.53
C LEU A 153 -4.49 -4.20 -11.59
N ASP A 154 -4.51 -5.33 -12.29
CA ASP A 154 -5.69 -6.17 -12.39
C ASP A 154 -6.10 -6.76 -11.04
N ALA A 155 -5.14 -7.10 -10.17
CA ALA A 155 -5.42 -7.57 -8.81
C ALA A 155 -6.03 -6.48 -7.90
N ILE A 156 -5.61 -5.22 -8.04
CA ILE A 156 -6.11 -4.12 -7.17
C ILE A 156 -7.31 -3.38 -7.75
N LYS A 157 -7.57 -3.43 -9.07
CA LYS A 157 -8.68 -2.73 -9.72
C LYS A 157 -10.05 -3.04 -9.09
N PRO A 158 -10.39 -4.28 -8.72
CA PRO A 158 -11.65 -4.58 -8.03
C PRO A 158 -11.77 -3.87 -6.67
N VAL A 159 -10.66 -3.69 -5.95
CA VAL A 159 -10.65 -2.97 -4.67
C VAL A 159 -10.97 -1.49 -4.89
N PHE A 160 -10.39 -0.86 -5.91
CA PHE A 160 -10.75 0.52 -6.30
C PHE A 160 -12.21 0.63 -6.75
N LYS A 161 -12.71 -0.32 -7.56
CA LYS A 161 -14.11 -0.37 -7.98
C LYS A 161 -15.08 -0.43 -6.79
N ASN A 162 -14.72 -1.15 -5.73
CA ASN A 162 -15.56 -1.29 -4.55
C ASN A 162 -15.44 -0.08 -3.62
N LEU A 163 -14.22 0.30 -3.23
CA LEU A 163 -13.97 1.33 -2.21
C LEU A 163 -14.08 2.76 -2.74
N CYS A 164 -13.86 2.98 -4.05
CA CYS A 164 -13.85 4.30 -4.67
C CYS A 164 -15.02 4.45 -5.68
N SER A 165 -16.10 3.71 -5.47
CA SER A 165 -17.33 3.83 -6.26
C SER A 165 -18.12 5.06 -5.84
N ARG A 166 -18.95 5.61 -6.73
CA ARG A 166 -19.90 6.68 -6.38
C ARG A 166 -20.91 6.30 -5.30
N LYS A 167 -21.17 5.00 -5.11
CA LYS A 167 -22.05 4.49 -4.06
C LYS A 167 -21.34 4.39 -2.71
N SER A 168 -20.00 4.30 -2.74
CA SER A 168 -19.17 4.04 -1.55
C SER A 168 -18.55 5.31 -0.97
N LEU A 169 -18.43 6.36 -1.80
CA LEU A 169 -17.95 7.70 -1.45
C LEU A 169 -19.13 8.61 -1.15
#